data_AF-A0A6N9CCY3-F1
#
_entry.id   AF-A0A6N9CCY3-F1
#
_cell.length_a   1.000
_cell.length_b   1.000
_cell.length_c   1.000
_cell.angle_alpha   90.00
_cell.angle_beta   90.00
_cell.angle_gamma   90.00
#
_symmetry.space_group_name_H-M   'P 1'
#
loop_
_entity.id
_entity.type
_entity.pdbx_description
1 polymer ?
#
loop_
_entity_poly.entity_id
_entity_poly.type
_entity_poly.pdbx_seq_one_letter_code
_entity_poly.pdbx_strand_id
1 'polypeptide(L)'
;MSRNYYISQSGRLRRKDNTIYLEKEDGSRVPIPIEDVDAFYLYGELDLNTRLLNFMAQKHVPIHVFNYYGYYSGTYYPREYLNSGFLTVKQVQHYERKSKRLPIAREFVSAAVANILRNLRYRANRDSDCSEQLDIIESIEAEIPHAQGVDELMGYEGNIREIYYRAFNAIINLQTPFEKRVRQPPDNPINAAISFGNSLMYT
;
A
#
# COMPACT_ATOMS: atom_id res chain seq x y z
N MET A 1 16.18 8.74 -14.33
CA MET A 1 15.27 8.62 -13.16
C MET A 1 15.49 7.23 -12.62
N SER A 2 15.70 7.12 -11.31
CA SER A 2 15.66 5.82 -10.61
C SER A 2 14.27 5.19 -10.82
N ARG A 3 14.21 3.86 -10.80
CA ARG A 3 12.96 3.10 -10.95
C ARG A 3 12.89 1.92 -10.00
N ASN A 4 11.68 1.46 -9.74
CA ASN A 4 11.43 0.25 -8.96
C ASN A 4 11.72 -0.99 -9.80
N TYR A 5 12.42 -1.96 -9.21
CA TYR A 5 12.71 -3.25 -9.83
C TYR A 5 11.91 -4.36 -9.15
N TYR A 6 11.04 -5.01 -9.93
CA TYR A 6 10.19 -6.12 -9.50
C TYR A 6 10.83 -7.44 -9.92
N ILE A 7 11.26 -8.25 -8.96
CA ILE A 7 11.97 -9.51 -9.20
C ILE A 7 11.07 -10.67 -8.80
N SER A 8 10.45 -11.29 -9.79
CA SER A 8 9.61 -12.48 -9.65
C SER A 8 10.36 -13.79 -9.84
N GLN A 9 11.58 -13.75 -10.39
CA GLN A 9 12.38 -14.93 -10.68
C GLN A 9 13.25 -15.29 -9.48
N SER A 10 13.31 -16.57 -9.14
CA SER A 10 14.19 -17.11 -8.11
C SER A 10 15.66 -17.07 -8.54
N GLY A 11 16.56 -17.04 -7.57
CA GLY A 11 18.01 -16.97 -7.81
C GLY A 11 18.77 -16.28 -6.70
N ARG A 12 19.85 -15.58 -7.04
CA ARG A 12 20.70 -14.88 -6.08
C ARG A 12 20.94 -13.45 -6.52
N LEU A 13 20.70 -12.49 -5.61
CA LEU A 13 21.15 -11.12 -5.82
C LEU A 13 22.57 -10.96 -5.26
N ARG A 14 23.45 -10.45 -6.09
CA ARG A 14 24.87 -10.28 -5.74
C ARG A 14 25.38 -8.94 -6.21
N ARG A 15 26.00 -8.20 -5.29
CA ARG A 15 26.81 -7.03 -5.64
C ARG A 15 28.10 -7.45 -6.36
N LYS A 16 28.40 -6.78 -7.46
CA LYS A 16 29.72 -6.70 -8.10
C LYS A 16 29.99 -5.23 -8.42
N ASP A 17 30.95 -4.63 -7.72
CA ASP A 17 31.28 -3.20 -7.82
C ASP A 17 30.07 -2.29 -7.54
N ASN A 18 29.64 -1.48 -8.51
CA ASN A 18 28.45 -0.62 -8.43
C ASN A 18 27.23 -1.22 -9.16
N THR A 19 27.29 -2.50 -9.50
CA THR A 19 26.22 -3.20 -10.22
C THR A 19 25.71 -4.35 -9.38
N ILE A 20 24.39 -4.53 -9.37
CA ILE A 20 23.74 -5.70 -8.82
C ILE A 20 23.51 -6.70 -9.93
N TYR A 21 23.83 -7.96 -9.69
CA TYR A 21 23.52 -9.04 -10.60
C TYR A 21 22.42 -9.90 -9.99
N LEU A 22 21.38 -10.14 -10.76
CA LEU A 22 20.46 -11.25 -10.54
C LEU A 22 21.04 -12.48 -11.25
N GLU A 23 21.59 -13.40 -10.47
CA GLU A 23 22.07 -14.70 -10.93
C GLU A 23 20.89 -15.68 -10.85
N LYS A 24 20.34 -16.08 -11.99
CA LYS A 24 19.22 -17.01 -12.07
C LYS A 24 19.69 -18.46 -11.99
N GLU A 25 18.76 -19.37 -11.71
CA GLU A 25 19.05 -20.82 -11.66
C GLU A 25 19.56 -21.38 -12.99
N ASP A 26 19.15 -20.81 -14.12
CA ASP A 26 19.63 -21.19 -15.47
C ASP A 26 21.07 -20.70 -15.77
N GLY A 27 21.72 -20.05 -14.81
CA GLY A 27 23.07 -19.51 -14.92
C GLY A 27 23.13 -18.14 -15.62
N SER A 28 22.02 -17.63 -16.15
CA SER A 28 21.95 -16.29 -16.73
C SER A 28 22.15 -15.22 -15.65
N ARG A 29 22.80 -14.12 -16.04
CA ARG A 29 23.10 -13.00 -15.14
C ARG A 29 22.56 -11.71 -15.72
N VAL A 30 21.64 -11.09 -15.01
CA VAL A 30 21.07 -9.80 -15.40
C VAL A 30 21.75 -8.69 -14.61
N PRO A 31 22.52 -7.79 -15.25
CA PRO A 31 23.10 -6.63 -14.58
C PRO A 31 22.04 -5.56 -14.34
N ILE A 32 22.04 -4.99 -13.15
CA ILE A 32 21.17 -3.91 -12.69
C ILE A 32 22.08 -2.83 -12.07
N PRO A 33 22.38 -1.74 -12.80
CA PRO A 33 23.17 -0.64 -12.26
C PRO A 33 22.48 -0.02 -11.04
N ILE A 34 23.20 0.16 -9.93
CA ILE A 34 22.56 0.64 -8.69
C ILE A 34 21.98 2.07 -8.83
N GLU A 35 22.58 2.89 -9.68
CA GLU A 35 22.16 4.28 -9.92
C GLU A 35 20.77 4.37 -10.59
N ASP A 36 20.31 3.27 -11.21
CA ASP A 36 18.98 3.19 -11.80
C ASP A 36 17.92 2.70 -10.81
N VAL A 37 18.32 2.27 -9.61
CA VAL A 37 17.42 1.60 -8.66
C VAL A 37 16.90 2.57 -7.62
N ASP A 38 15.58 2.65 -7.52
CA ASP A 38 14.92 3.35 -6.41
C ASP A 38 14.64 2.37 -5.26
N ALA A 39 13.99 1.24 -5.57
CA ALA A 39 13.71 0.15 -4.63
C ALA A 39 13.66 -1.21 -5.33
N PHE A 40 13.89 -2.28 -4.57
CA PHE A 40 13.70 -3.67 -5.01
C PHE A 40 12.45 -4.29 -4.40
N TYR A 41 11.63 -4.95 -5.21
CA TYR A 41 10.44 -5.69 -4.79
C TYR A 41 10.64 -7.17 -5.11
N LEU A 42 10.85 -7.98 -4.07
CA LEU A 42 11.25 -9.39 -4.19
C LEU A 42 10.04 -10.31 -4.00
N TYR A 43 9.59 -10.93 -5.09
CA TYR A 43 8.51 -11.93 -5.10
C TYR A 43 9.01 -13.36 -5.29
N GLY A 44 10.19 -13.54 -5.87
CA GLY A 44 10.84 -14.85 -6.05
C GLY A 44 11.62 -15.30 -4.82
N GLU A 45 12.04 -16.57 -4.82
CA GLU A 45 12.92 -17.13 -3.79
C GLU A 45 14.36 -16.69 -4.07
N LEU A 46 14.86 -15.72 -3.29
CA LEU A 46 16.13 -15.06 -3.55
C LEU A 46 17.12 -15.22 -2.40
N ASP A 47 18.33 -15.65 -2.75
CA ASP A 47 19.48 -15.62 -1.87
C ASP A 47 20.11 -14.22 -1.83
N LEU A 48 20.32 -13.72 -0.61
CA LEU A 48 20.99 -12.45 -0.34
C LEU A 48 22.13 -12.66 0.67
N ASN A 49 23.08 -11.73 0.75
CA ASN A 49 24.09 -11.72 1.81
C ASN A 49 24.26 -10.33 2.44
N THR A 50 24.89 -10.30 3.60
CA THR A 50 25.13 -9.07 4.38
C THR A 50 25.91 -8.02 3.60
N ARG A 51 26.81 -8.42 2.69
CA ARG A 51 27.54 -7.50 1.83
C ARG A 51 26.63 -6.75 0.86
N LEU A 52 25.62 -7.42 0.30
CA LEU A 52 24.59 -6.78 -0.54
C LEU A 52 23.76 -5.82 0.30
N LEU A 53 23.26 -6.26 1.47
CA LEU A 53 22.43 -5.44 2.35
C LEU A 53 23.16 -4.16 2.78
N ASN A 54 24.43 -4.26 3.19
CA ASN A 54 25.25 -3.09 3.52
C ASN A 54 25.41 -2.12 2.35
N PHE A 55 25.56 -2.63 1.13
CA PHE A 55 25.66 -1.79 -0.05
C PHE A 55 24.34 -1.08 -0.38
N MET A 56 23.21 -1.79 -0.27
CA MET A 56 21.88 -1.20 -0.40
C MET A 56 21.66 -0.08 0.62
N ALA A 57 22.08 -0.29 1.87
CA ALA A 57 22.01 0.72 2.89
C ALA A 57 22.86 1.96 2.58
N GLN A 58 24.09 1.77 2.07
CA GLN A 58 24.98 2.86 1.64
C GLN A 58 24.42 3.66 0.47
N LYS A 59 23.67 3.01 -0.41
CA LYS A 59 23.03 3.62 -1.58
C LYS A 59 21.60 4.08 -1.31
N HIS A 60 21.11 3.92 -0.08
CA HIS A 60 19.78 4.28 0.36
C HIS A 60 18.64 3.62 -0.44
N VAL A 61 18.87 2.39 -0.91
CA VAL A 61 17.89 1.59 -1.67
C VAL A 61 17.20 0.58 -0.74
N PRO A 62 15.89 0.69 -0.49
CA PRO A 62 15.14 -0.32 0.26
C PRO A 62 14.88 -1.60 -0.54
N ILE A 63 14.69 -2.69 0.20
CA ILE A 63 14.30 -3.99 -0.35
C ILE A 63 13.01 -4.45 0.33
N HIS A 64 11.94 -4.54 -0.44
CA HIS A 64 10.64 -5.05 -0.02
C HIS A 64 10.55 -6.54 -0.33
N VAL A 65 10.12 -7.34 0.64
CA VAL A 65 10.01 -8.80 0.53
C VAL A 65 8.54 -9.19 0.62
N PHE A 66 8.14 -10.07 -0.28
CA PHE A 66 6.79 -10.62 -0.35
C PHE A 66 6.85 -12.14 -0.17
N ASN A 67 5.80 -12.73 0.39
CA ASN A 67 5.71 -14.19 0.48
C ASN A 67 5.24 -14.80 -0.86
N TYR A 68 5.16 -16.12 -0.91
CA TYR A 68 4.74 -16.88 -2.09
C TYR A 68 3.40 -16.39 -2.70
N TYR A 69 2.48 -15.90 -1.89
CA TYR A 69 1.17 -15.40 -2.32
C TYR A 69 1.15 -13.90 -2.64
N GLY A 70 2.31 -13.22 -2.64
CA GLY A 70 2.43 -11.80 -2.90
C GLY A 70 2.03 -10.88 -1.74
N TYR A 71 1.88 -11.41 -0.51
CA TYR A 71 1.69 -10.57 0.67
C TYR A 71 3.01 -9.95 1.10
N TYR A 72 2.97 -8.66 1.39
CA TYR A 72 4.08 -7.95 1.98
C TYR A 72 4.50 -8.61 3.30
N SER A 73 5.75 -9.06 3.36
CA SER A 73 6.33 -9.73 4.53
C SER A 73 7.19 -8.78 5.36
N GLY A 74 7.81 -7.79 4.73
CA GLY A 74 8.64 -6.81 5.41
C GLY A 74 9.55 -6.06 4.45
N THR A 75 10.25 -5.06 4.99
CA THR A 75 11.21 -4.26 4.25
C THR A 75 12.54 -4.25 4.99
N TYR A 76 13.63 -4.51 4.26
CA TYR A 76 14.94 -4.07 4.70
C TYR A 76 15.06 -2.58 4.36
N TYR A 77 14.86 -1.75 5.38
CA TYR A 77 14.91 -0.30 5.23
C TYR A 77 16.32 0.20 5.58
N PRO A 78 17.02 0.90 4.66
CA PRO A 78 18.28 1.55 4.94
C PRO A 78 18.19 2.46 6.16
N ARG A 79 19.31 2.66 6.86
CA ARG A 79 19.36 3.67 7.91
C ARG A 79 18.94 5.02 7.32
N GLU A 80 18.01 5.68 7.98
CA GLU A 80 17.57 7.01 7.60
C GLU A 80 18.77 7.96 7.51
N TYR A 81 18.89 8.64 6.37
CA TYR A 81 19.93 9.63 6.12
C TYR A 81 19.35 11.06 6.20
N LEU A 82 18.05 11.22 5.95
CA LEU A 82 17.30 12.47 6.12
C LEU A 82 16.80 12.63 7.57
N ASN A 83 17.72 12.60 8.52
CA ASN A 83 17.36 12.74 9.94
C ASN A 83 17.01 14.20 10.26
N SER A 84 15.73 14.48 10.47
CA SER A 84 15.28 15.76 11.04
C SER A 84 14.71 15.53 12.43
N GLY A 85 15.58 15.59 13.45
CA GLY A 85 15.14 15.47 14.85
C GLY A 85 14.07 16.50 15.22
N PHE A 86 14.13 17.69 14.60
CA PHE A 86 13.08 18.71 14.75
C PHE A 86 11.72 18.22 14.24
N LEU A 87 11.66 17.61 13.05
CA LEU A 87 10.41 17.07 12.49
C LEU A 87 9.85 15.95 13.37
N THR A 88 10.69 15.01 13.81
CA THR A 88 10.27 13.92 14.69
C THR A 88 9.66 14.45 15.98
N VAL A 89 10.31 15.43 16.63
CA VAL A 89 9.75 16.07 17.83
C VAL A 89 8.40 16.73 17.53
N LYS A 90 8.25 17.39 16.37
CA LYS A 90 6.96 17.98 15.98
C LYS A 90 5.89 16.93 15.73
N GLN A 91 6.19 15.81 15.09
CA GLN A 91 5.26 14.70 14.86
C GLN A 91 4.74 14.14 16.19
N VAL A 92 5.64 13.86 17.15
CA VAL A 92 5.25 13.41 18.50
C VAL A 92 4.38 14.45 19.20
N GLN A 93 4.76 15.73 19.17
CA GLN A 93 3.96 16.81 19.76
C GLN A 93 2.56 16.96 19.13
N HIS A 94 2.39 16.61 17.85
CA HIS A 94 1.07 16.62 17.20
C HIS A 94 0.26 15.37 17.54
N TYR A 95 0.91 14.21 17.68
CA TYR A 95 0.26 12.97 18.08
C TYR A 95 -0.28 13.04 19.52
N GLU A 96 0.53 13.53 20.46
CA GLU A 96 0.19 13.64 21.89
C GLU A 96 -0.99 14.59 22.15
N ARG A 97 -1.12 15.64 21.32
CA ARG A 97 -2.16 16.67 21.51
C ARG A 97 -3.38 16.35 20.64
N LYS A 98 -4.47 15.92 21.27
CA LYS A 98 -5.75 15.63 20.58
C LYS A 98 -6.19 16.75 19.62
N SER A 99 -6.05 18.02 20.04
CA SER A 99 -6.40 19.19 19.22
C SER A 99 -5.57 19.34 17.93
N LYS A 100 -4.42 18.67 17.85
CA LYS A 100 -3.55 18.64 16.66
C LYS A 100 -3.68 17.35 15.87
N ARG A 101 -3.81 16.21 16.57
CA ARG A 101 -3.97 14.88 15.96
C ARG A 101 -5.28 14.77 15.17
N LEU A 102 -6.38 15.24 15.77
CA LEU A 102 -7.72 15.05 15.22
C LEU A 102 -7.92 15.75 13.87
N PRO A 103 -7.51 17.03 13.67
CA PRO A 103 -7.56 17.66 12.36
C PRO A 103 -6.81 16.87 11.28
N ILE A 104 -5.58 16.40 11.57
CA ILE A 104 -4.79 15.63 10.60
C ILE A 104 -5.48 14.31 10.24
N ALA A 105 -5.99 13.59 11.24
CA ALA A 105 -6.74 12.35 11.00
C ALA A 105 -8.00 12.60 10.16
N ARG A 106 -8.71 13.70 10.43
CA ARG A 106 -9.90 14.10 9.66
C ARG A 106 -9.56 14.36 8.20
N GLU A 107 -8.50 15.10 7.91
CA GLU A 107 -8.08 15.35 6.52
C GLU A 107 -7.81 14.05 5.74
N PHE A 108 -7.15 13.06 6.36
CA PHE A 108 -6.92 11.77 5.71
C PHE A 108 -8.23 11.03 5.40
N VAL A 109 -9.17 10.99 6.36
CA VAL A 109 -10.46 10.34 6.17
C VAL A 109 -11.29 11.08 5.12
N SER A 110 -11.43 12.41 5.22
CA SER A 110 -12.15 13.23 4.24
C SER A 110 -11.59 13.07 2.82
N ALA A 111 -10.27 13.07 2.65
CA ALA A 111 -9.65 12.84 1.35
C ALA A 111 -9.90 11.42 0.81
N ALA A 112 -9.87 10.40 1.67
CA ALA A 112 -10.18 9.02 1.28
C ALA A 112 -11.64 8.88 0.82
N VAL A 113 -12.58 9.46 1.57
CA VAL A 113 -14.02 9.44 1.27
C VAL A 113 -14.33 10.22 -0.01
N ALA A 114 -13.74 11.40 -0.20
CA ALA A 114 -13.90 12.17 -1.43
C ALA A 114 -13.45 11.39 -2.68
N ASN A 115 -12.36 10.63 -2.60
CA ASN A 115 -11.90 9.77 -3.70
C ASN A 115 -12.85 8.58 -3.94
N ILE A 116 -13.41 7.99 -2.88
CA ILE A 116 -14.42 6.93 -2.97
C ILE A 116 -15.67 7.44 -3.70
N LEU A 117 -16.24 8.56 -3.23
CA LEU A 117 -17.43 9.18 -3.82
C LEU A 117 -17.19 9.54 -5.28
N ARG A 118 -16.03 10.11 -5.61
CA ARG A 118 -15.66 10.41 -7.00
C ARG A 118 -15.66 9.15 -7.90
N ASN A 119 -15.13 8.04 -7.41
CA ASN A 119 -15.12 6.77 -8.15
C ASN A 119 -16.55 6.22 -8.33
N LEU A 120 -17.35 6.20 -7.26
CA LEU A 120 -18.73 5.74 -7.33
C LEU A 120 -19.58 6.59 -8.28
N ARG A 121 -19.52 7.93 -8.20
CA ARG A 121 -20.24 8.84 -9.10
C ARG A 121 -19.83 8.63 -10.57
N TYR A 122 -18.54 8.40 -10.83
CA TYR A 122 -18.06 8.09 -12.18
C TYR A 122 -18.65 6.78 -12.74
N ARG A 123 -18.83 5.76 -11.89
CA ARG A 123 -19.44 4.48 -12.28
C ARG A 123 -20.95 4.57 -12.41
N ALA A 124 -21.61 5.31 -11.52
CA ALA A 124 -23.05 5.53 -11.55
C ALA A 124 -23.51 6.17 -12.88
N ASN A 125 -22.73 7.11 -13.41
CA ASN A 125 -23.00 7.76 -14.69
C ASN A 125 -22.85 6.86 -15.93
N ARG A 126 -22.44 5.59 -15.77
CA ARG A 126 -22.03 4.69 -16.85
C ARG A 126 -22.71 3.32 -16.84
N ASP A 127 -23.81 3.14 -16.10
CA ASP A 127 -24.64 1.91 -16.03
C ASP A 127 -24.49 1.05 -14.77
N SER A 128 -23.92 1.56 -13.67
CA SER A 128 -23.93 0.88 -12.37
C SER A 128 -24.94 1.53 -11.41
N ASP A 129 -25.90 0.79 -10.87
CA ASP A 129 -26.76 1.30 -9.81
C ASP A 129 -25.98 1.29 -8.48
N CYS A 130 -25.44 2.46 -8.12
CA CYS A 130 -24.71 2.70 -6.88
C CYS A 130 -25.37 3.81 -6.04
N SER A 131 -26.63 4.14 -6.33
CA SER A 131 -27.35 5.27 -5.74
C SER A 131 -27.50 5.13 -4.22
N GLU A 132 -27.95 3.97 -3.76
CA GLU A 132 -28.07 3.65 -2.33
C GLU A 132 -26.74 3.80 -1.58
N GLN A 133 -25.65 3.27 -2.15
CA GLN A 133 -24.33 3.35 -1.51
C GLN A 133 -23.79 4.78 -1.48
N LEU A 134 -24.06 5.58 -2.52
CA LEU A 134 -23.72 7.00 -2.54
C LEU A 134 -24.44 7.75 -1.42
N ASP A 135 -25.77 7.60 -1.31
CA ASP A 135 -26.57 8.30 -0.30
C ASP A 135 -26.11 7.97 1.12
N ILE A 136 -25.84 6.69 1.40
CA ILE A 136 -25.35 6.27 2.73
C ILE A 136 -23.97 6.85 2.99
N ILE A 137 -23.03 6.79 2.04
CA ILE A 137 -21.67 7.31 2.24
C ILE A 137 -21.69 8.82 2.44
N GLU A 138 -22.51 9.56 1.69
CA GLU A 138 -22.67 11.02 1.85
C GLU A 138 -23.26 11.37 3.22
N SER A 139 -24.18 10.55 3.74
CA SER A 139 -24.71 10.73 5.10
C SER A 139 -23.64 10.57 6.18
N ILE A 140 -22.74 9.57 6.03
CA ILE A 140 -21.62 9.36 6.97
C ILE A 140 -20.55 10.44 6.79
N GLU A 141 -20.31 10.90 5.55
CA GLU A 141 -19.36 11.97 5.25
C GLU A 141 -19.72 13.26 6.01
N ALA A 142 -21.01 13.59 6.09
CA ALA A 142 -21.52 14.77 6.80
C ALA A 142 -21.20 14.76 8.31
N GLU A 143 -20.98 13.58 8.91
CA GLU A 143 -20.66 13.42 10.34
C GLU A 143 -19.15 13.54 10.63
N ILE A 144 -18.28 13.38 9.62
CA ILE A 144 -16.81 13.45 9.78
C ILE A 144 -16.32 14.75 10.45
N PRO A 145 -16.84 15.95 10.11
CA PRO A 145 -16.49 17.19 10.80
C PRO A 145 -16.82 17.17 12.29
N HIS A 146 -17.86 16.42 12.69
CA HIS A 146 -18.40 16.38 14.04
C HIS A 146 -17.79 15.28 14.92
N ALA A 147 -16.97 14.39 14.33
CA ALA A 147 -16.25 13.35 15.07
C ALA A 147 -15.42 13.93 16.22
N GLN A 148 -15.58 13.36 17.41
CA GLN A 148 -14.94 13.77 18.66
C GLN A 148 -13.63 13.04 18.92
N GLY A 149 -13.30 12.01 18.15
CA GLY A 149 -12.12 11.17 18.36
C GLY A 149 -11.62 10.48 17.10
N VAL A 150 -10.38 9.98 17.17
CA VAL A 150 -9.78 9.23 16.07
C VAL A 150 -10.44 7.87 15.91
N ASP A 151 -10.85 7.22 17.00
CA ASP A 151 -11.51 5.92 16.94
C ASP A 151 -12.87 6.01 16.23
N GLU A 152 -13.61 7.10 16.46
CA GLU A 152 -14.86 7.40 15.76
C GLU A 152 -14.63 7.66 14.27
N LEU A 153 -13.60 8.46 13.92
CA LEU A 153 -13.19 8.65 12.52
C LEU A 153 -12.81 7.32 11.83
N MET A 154 -12.12 6.42 12.54
CA MET A 154 -11.78 5.10 12.01
C MET A 154 -13.03 4.23 11.82
N GLY A 155 -14.03 4.37 12.70
CA GLY A 155 -15.34 3.74 12.53
C GLY A 155 -16.05 4.22 11.26
N TYR A 156 -16.08 5.53 11.02
CA TYR A 156 -16.64 6.11 9.80
C TYR A 156 -15.89 5.62 8.55
N GLU A 157 -14.55 5.65 8.54
CA GLU A 157 -13.74 5.16 7.41
C GLU A 157 -14.01 3.69 7.11
N GLY A 158 -14.04 2.85 8.15
CA GLY A 158 -14.31 1.42 8.02
C GLY A 158 -15.69 1.13 7.43
N ASN A 159 -16.73 1.79 7.95
CA ASN A 159 -18.10 1.64 7.47
C ASN A 159 -18.23 2.09 6.00
N ILE A 160 -17.67 3.27 5.67
CA ILE A 160 -17.67 3.77 4.29
C ILE A 160 -16.94 2.81 3.36
N ARG A 161 -15.79 2.26 3.78
CA ARG A 161 -15.03 1.30 2.99
C ARG A 161 -15.81 0.01 2.75
N GLU A 162 -16.55 -0.47 3.75
CA GLU A 162 -17.40 -1.65 3.61
C GLU A 162 -18.54 -1.41 2.61
N ILE A 163 -19.25 -0.29 2.72
CA ILE A 163 -20.31 0.09 1.79
C ILE A 163 -19.76 0.26 0.37
N TYR A 164 -18.60 0.91 0.24
CA TYR A 164 -17.89 1.06 -1.03
C TYR A 164 -17.55 -0.29 -1.67
N TYR A 165 -17.11 -1.26 -0.88
CA TYR A 165 -16.85 -2.62 -1.37
C TYR A 165 -18.13 -3.35 -1.76
N ARG A 166 -19.25 -3.16 -1.06
CA ARG A 166 -20.54 -3.74 -1.47
C ARG A 166 -20.99 -3.22 -2.83
N ALA A 167 -20.69 -1.95 -3.15
CA ALA A 167 -20.97 -1.38 -4.48
C ALA A 167 -20.24 -2.11 -5.62
N PHE A 168 -19.16 -2.87 -5.34
CA PHE A 168 -18.44 -3.62 -6.38
C PHE A 168 -19.32 -4.70 -7.03
N ASN A 169 -20.35 -5.19 -6.33
CA ASN A 169 -21.32 -6.12 -6.89
C ASN A 169 -22.14 -5.52 -8.04
N ALA A 170 -22.32 -4.19 -8.05
CA ALA A 170 -22.98 -3.47 -9.13
C ALA A 170 -22.00 -2.97 -10.21
N ILE A 171 -20.73 -2.79 -9.86
CA ILE A 171 -19.69 -2.22 -10.73
C ILE A 171 -18.94 -3.28 -11.54
N ILE A 172 -18.75 -4.46 -10.96
CA ILE A 172 -17.95 -5.55 -11.55
C ILE A 172 -18.90 -6.69 -11.89
N ASN A 173 -18.76 -7.24 -13.10
CA ASN A 173 -19.49 -8.44 -13.49
C ASN A 173 -18.87 -9.67 -12.79
N LEU A 174 -19.43 -10.05 -11.64
CA LEU A 174 -18.92 -11.13 -10.81
C LEU A 174 -19.76 -12.40 -11.00
N GLN A 175 -19.10 -13.56 -11.01
CA GLN A 175 -19.80 -14.85 -11.01
C GLN A 175 -20.46 -15.15 -9.65
N THR A 176 -19.88 -14.63 -8.57
CA THR A 176 -20.41 -14.73 -7.21
C THR A 176 -20.36 -13.38 -6.52
N PRO A 177 -21.36 -13.03 -5.68
CA PRO A 177 -21.34 -11.78 -4.95
C PRO A 177 -20.11 -11.64 -4.05
N PHE A 178 -19.52 -10.46 -4.05
CA PHE A 178 -18.54 -10.03 -3.08
C PHE A 178 -19.23 -9.63 -1.78
N GLU A 179 -19.24 -10.57 -0.82
CA GLU A 179 -19.93 -10.37 0.46
C GLU A 179 -19.12 -9.51 1.44
N LYS A 180 -17.83 -9.82 1.60
CA LYS A 180 -16.97 -9.17 2.60
C LYS A 180 -15.49 -9.17 2.23
N ARG A 181 -14.78 -8.21 2.82
CA ARG A 181 -13.32 -8.13 2.73
C ARG A 181 -12.65 -9.16 3.66
N VAL A 182 -12.01 -10.18 3.10
CA VAL A 182 -11.20 -11.15 3.84
C VAL A 182 -9.72 -10.95 3.50
N ARG A 183 -8.93 -10.52 4.49
CA ARG A 183 -7.54 -10.10 4.28
C ARG A 183 -6.53 -11.24 4.33
N GLN A 184 -6.69 -12.20 5.26
CA GLN A 184 -5.68 -13.22 5.50
C GLN A 184 -6.28 -14.56 5.97
N PRO A 185 -6.23 -15.63 5.16
CA PRO A 185 -5.99 -15.62 3.71
C PRO A 185 -7.23 -15.11 2.94
N PRO A 186 -7.07 -14.40 1.82
CA PRO A 186 -8.14 -14.13 0.86
C PRO A 186 -8.81 -15.40 0.37
N ASP A 187 -10.13 -15.35 0.33
CA ASP A 187 -11.01 -16.46 0.01
C ASP A 187 -11.62 -16.37 -1.40
N ASN A 188 -11.39 -15.25 -2.11
CA ASN A 188 -11.85 -15.05 -3.48
C ASN A 188 -10.91 -14.14 -4.30
N PRO A 189 -11.03 -14.12 -5.64
CA PRO A 189 -10.15 -13.34 -6.51
C PRO A 189 -10.14 -11.83 -6.25
N ILE A 190 -11.26 -11.24 -5.85
CA ILE A 190 -11.34 -9.80 -5.53
C ILE A 190 -10.54 -9.50 -4.26
N ASN A 191 -10.72 -10.31 -3.21
CA ASN A 191 -9.96 -10.20 -1.98
C ASN A 191 -8.45 -10.36 -2.24
N ALA A 192 -8.06 -11.26 -3.15
CA ALA A 192 -6.67 -11.41 -3.57
C ALA A 192 -6.16 -10.15 -4.30
N ALA A 193 -6.90 -9.65 -5.30
CA ALA A 193 -6.52 -8.46 -6.07
C ALA A 193 -6.40 -7.20 -5.20
N ILE A 194 -7.36 -6.96 -4.30
CA ILE A 194 -7.29 -5.84 -3.36
C ILE A 194 -6.11 -6.01 -2.40
N SER A 195 -5.85 -7.21 -1.89
CA SER A 195 -4.72 -7.45 -0.99
C SER A 195 -3.39 -7.18 -1.66
N PHE A 196 -3.23 -7.64 -2.91
CA PHE A 196 -2.04 -7.40 -3.72
C PHE A 196 -1.88 -5.92 -4.08
N GLY A 197 -2.95 -5.25 -4.50
CA GLY A 197 -2.91 -3.81 -4.77
C GLY A 197 -2.55 -2.99 -3.52
N ASN A 198 -3.11 -3.35 -2.37
CA ASN A 198 -2.76 -2.69 -1.11
C ASN A 198 -1.31 -2.98 -0.69
N SER A 199 -0.79 -4.19 -0.92
CA SER A 199 0.61 -4.50 -0.60
C SER A 199 1.58 -3.66 -1.44
N LEU A 200 1.28 -3.47 -2.73
CA LEU A 200 2.01 -2.56 -3.61
C LEU A 200 1.92 -1.09 -3.16
N MET A 201 0.75 -0.63 -2.71
CA MET A 201 0.57 0.77 -2.29
C MET A 201 1.28 1.08 -0.95
N TYR A 202 1.38 0.09 -0.05
CA TYR A 202 2.05 0.25 1.24
C TYR A 202 3.58 0.17 1.18
N THR A 203 4.15 -0.20 0.03
CA THR A 203 5.59 -0.44 -0.16
C THR A 203 6.24 0.64 -1.01
#